data_AF-G8B1S3-F1
#
_entry.id   AF-G8B1S3-F1
#
_cell.length_a   1.000
_cell.length_b   1.000
_cell.length_c   1.000
_cell.angle_alpha   90.00
_cell.angle_beta   90.00
_cell.angle_gamma   90.00
#
_symmetry.space_group_name_H-M   'P 1'
#
loop_
_entity.id
_entity.type
_entity.pdbx_description
1 polymer ?
#
loop_
_entity_poly.entity_id
_entity_poly.type
_entity_poly.pdbx_seq_one_letter_code
_entity_poly.pdbx_strand_id
1 'polypeptide(L)'
;LFAFAVFAFTNVLNPMYFHTFYETTFFLSCVESIFKLTESERSCAFQTSFLRELGLINKDNSFNVNDLLKQRKSGIPESKIHDAVKTCDVESLDSLEKTSKAVKCLMGLLRNMWLM
;
A
#
# COMPACT_ATOMS: atom_id res chain seq x y z
N LEU A 1 -12.11 1.99 -1.21
CA LEU A 1 -11.45 1.16 -2.25
C LEU A 1 -10.03 0.74 -1.88
N PHE A 2 -9.18 1.64 -1.35
CA PHE A 2 -7.79 1.31 -1.01
C PHE A 2 -7.63 0.36 0.21
N ALA A 3 -8.25 0.68 1.34
CA ALA A 3 -8.26 -0.23 2.50
C ALA A 3 -8.80 -1.63 2.11
N PHE A 4 -9.81 -1.68 1.24
CA PHE A 4 -10.34 -2.93 0.68
C PHE A 4 -9.30 -3.75 -0.10
N ALA A 5 -8.37 -3.13 -0.81
CA ALA A 5 -7.33 -3.87 -1.53
C ALA A 5 -6.32 -4.52 -0.57
N VAL A 6 -5.93 -3.81 0.50
CA VAL A 6 -5.10 -4.37 1.57
C VAL A 6 -5.84 -5.51 2.29
N PHE A 7 -7.11 -5.30 2.68
CA PHE A 7 -7.93 -6.36 3.29
C PHE A 7 -8.20 -7.55 2.34
N ALA A 8 -8.32 -7.31 1.04
CA ALA A 8 -8.47 -8.37 0.03
C ALA A 8 -7.20 -9.20 -0.11
N PHE A 9 -6.04 -8.57 0.06
CA PHE A 9 -4.72 -9.18 -0.04
C PHE A 9 -4.29 -9.95 1.22
N THR A 10 -4.70 -9.50 2.41
CA THR A 10 -4.22 -10.07 3.67
C THR A 10 -5.15 -11.14 4.26
N ASN A 11 -4.58 -12.20 4.83
CA ASN A 11 -5.32 -13.35 5.34
C ASN A 11 -6.14 -13.10 6.62
N VAL A 12 -6.05 -11.92 7.23
CA VAL A 12 -6.72 -11.61 8.50
C VAL A 12 -7.32 -10.21 8.42
N LEU A 13 -8.58 -10.06 8.87
CA LEU A 13 -9.08 -8.81 9.44
C LEU A 13 -8.27 -8.52 10.70
N ASN A 14 -6.99 -8.20 10.54
CA ASN A 14 -6.11 -7.98 11.68
C ASN A 14 -6.56 -6.64 12.29
N PRO A 15 -6.99 -6.61 13.56
CA PRO A 15 -7.37 -5.36 14.22
C PRO A 15 -6.25 -4.31 14.16
N MET A 16 -4.99 -4.75 14.01
CA MET A 16 -3.85 -3.91 13.71
C MET A 16 -4.06 -3.05 12.45
N TYR A 17 -4.60 -3.59 11.35
CA TYR A 17 -4.85 -2.81 10.12
C TYR A 17 -5.87 -1.70 10.34
N PHE A 18 -6.93 -1.97 11.12
CA PHE A 18 -7.92 -0.94 11.45
C PHE A 18 -7.31 0.14 12.34
N HIS A 19 -6.55 -0.26 13.36
CA HIS A 19 -5.84 0.67 14.24
C HIS A 19 -4.89 1.57 13.44
N THR A 20 -4.01 0.96 12.64
CA THR A 20 -3.06 1.67 11.78
C THR A 20 -3.77 2.59 10.78
N PHE A 21 -4.95 2.19 10.27
CA PHE A 21 -5.74 3.03 9.37
C PHE A 21 -6.23 4.29 10.08
N TYR A 22 -6.77 4.14 11.30
CA TYR A 22 -7.23 5.27 12.10
C TYR A 22 -6.06 6.18 12.52
N GLU A 23 -4.95 5.62 12.98
CA GLU A 23 -3.76 6.40 13.35
C GLU A 23 -3.18 7.17 12.16
N THR A 24 -3.07 6.52 11.00
CA THR A 24 -2.59 7.18 9.77
C THR A 24 -3.54 8.31 9.36
N THR A 25 -4.86 8.08 9.45
CA THR A 25 -5.87 9.11 9.13
C THR A 25 -5.77 10.29 10.09
N PHE A 26 -5.68 10.00 11.39
CA PHE A 26 -5.59 11.00 12.44
C PHE A 26 -4.32 11.83 12.29
N PHE A 27 -3.16 11.17 12.17
CA PHE A 27 -1.88 11.84 11.98
C PHE A 27 -1.91 12.79 10.77
N LEU A 28 -2.37 12.31 9.61
CA LEU A 28 -2.42 13.13 8.39
C LEU A 28 -3.46 14.27 8.50
N SER A 29 -4.52 14.10 9.29
CA SER A 29 -5.49 15.17 9.55
C SER A 29 -4.93 16.30 10.44
N CYS A 30 -3.88 16.02 11.21
CA CYS A 30 -3.21 17.01 12.06
C CYS A 30 -2.10 17.78 11.33
N VAL A 31 -1.70 17.35 10.13
CA VAL A 31 -0.63 17.98 9.37
C VAL A 31 -1.21 19.07 8.45
N GLU A 32 -1.05 20.34 8.82
CA GLU A 32 -1.59 21.48 8.06
C GLU A 32 -1.16 21.50 6.58
N SER A 33 0.06 21.03 6.27
CA SER A 33 0.55 20.98 4.89
C SER A 33 -0.23 20.01 4.00
N ILE A 34 -0.92 19.02 4.57
CA ILE A 34 -1.73 18.06 3.81
C ILE A 34 -3.00 18.71 3.27
N PHE A 35 -3.58 19.71 3.95
CA PHE A 35 -4.75 20.42 3.44
C PHE A 35 -4.45 21.28 2.21
N LYS A 36 -3.17 21.59 1.94
CA LYS A 36 -2.73 22.30 0.73
C LYS A 36 -2.60 21.39 -0.49
N LEU A 37 -2.64 20.07 -0.29
CA LEU A 37 -2.57 19.08 -1.36
C LEU A 37 -3.93 18.90 -2.04
N THR A 38 -3.89 18.59 -3.34
CA THR A 38 -5.07 18.15 -4.08
C THR A 38 -5.65 16.88 -3.43
N GLU A 39 -6.93 16.60 -3.66
CA GLU A 39 -7.55 15.37 -3.16
C GLU A 39 -6.78 14.12 -3.60
N SER A 40 -6.30 14.11 -4.85
CA SER A 40 -5.50 13.00 -5.35
C SER A 40 -4.21 12.84 -4.56
N GLU A 41 -3.46 13.92 -4.30
CA GLU A 41 -2.19 13.90 -3.58
C GLU A 41 -2.38 13.53 -2.10
N ARG A 42 -3.46 14.02 -1.46
CA ARG A 42 -3.85 13.58 -0.11
C ARG A 42 -4.11 12.08 -0.07
N SER A 43 -4.85 11.57 -1.05
CA SER A 43 -5.10 10.13 -1.18
C SER A 43 -3.77 9.37 -1.33
N CYS A 44 -2.85 9.86 -2.16
CA CYS A 44 -1.53 9.27 -2.36
C CYS A 44 -0.68 9.25 -1.09
N ALA A 45 -0.64 10.37 -0.37
CA ALA A 45 0.08 10.51 0.89
C ALA A 45 -0.47 9.55 1.94
N PHE A 46 -1.81 9.47 2.06
CA PHE A 46 -2.48 8.50 2.92
C PHE A 46 -2.09 7.07 2.60
N GLN A 47 -2.20 6.68 1.33
CA GLN A 47 -1.92 5.32 0.86
C GLN A 47 -0.48 4.90 1.13
N THR A 48 0.45 5.81 0.83
CA THR A 48 1.88 5.59 1.04
C THR A 48 2.20 5.45 2.52
N SER A 49 1.70 6.35 3.37
CA SER A 49 1.92 6.29 4.81
C SER A 49 1.33 5.02 5.42
N PHE A 50 0.10 4.66 5.04
CA PHE A 50 -0.54 3.46 5.53
C PHE A 50 0.28 2.20 5.22
N LEU A 51 0.77 2.04 3.98
CA LEU A 51 1.59 0.88 3.63
C LEU A 51 2.95 0.86 4.31
N ARG A 52 3.54 2.02 4.61
CA ARG A 52 4.77 2.11 5.41
C ARG A 52 4.55 1.66 6.84
N GLU A 53 3.47 2.11 7.48
CA GLU A 53 3.12 1.70 8.84
C GLU A 53 2.85 0.18 8.92
N LEU A 54 2.37 -0.43 7.84
CA LEU A 54 2.21 -1.88 7.73
C LEU A 54 3.49 -2.64 7.37
N GLY A 55 4.62 -1.93 7.22
CA GLY A 55 5.90 -2.51 6.83
C GLY A 55 5.98 -2.97 5.37
N LEU A 56 4.98 -2.66 4.54
CA LEU A 56 4.89 -3.08 3.14
C LEU A 56 5.75 -2.22 2.20
N ILE A 57 6.17 -1.05 2.67
CA ILE A 57 7.13 -0.17 1.99
C ILE A 57 8.31 0.07 2.94
N ASN A 58 9.52 -0.17 2.47
CA ASN A 58 10.77 0.03 3.19
C ASN A 58 11.09 1.53 3.35
N LYS A 59 12.04 1.85 4.23
CA LYS A 59 12.53 3.24 4.44
C LYS A 59 13.25 3.82 3.22
N ASP A 60 13.85 2.97 2.39
CA ASP A 60 14.48 3.34 1.12
C ASP A 60 13.47 3.55 -0.02
N ASN A 61 12.18 3.51 0.31
CA ASN A 61 11.08 3.62 -0.64
C ASN A 61 11.10 2.47 -1.66
N SER A 62 11.40 1.25 -1.25
CA SER A 62 11.16 0.04 -2.05
C SER A 62 9.99 -0.77 -1.48
N PHE A 63 9.36 -1.62 -2.29
CA PHE A 63 8.37 -2.57 -1.76
C PHE A 63 9.05 -3.64 -0.93
N ASN A 64 8.51 -3.92 0.26
CA ASN A 64 8.98 -5.00 1.11
C ASN A 64 8.34 -6.33 0.66
N VAL A 65 8.98 -6.99 -0.30
CA VAL A 65 8.50 -8.24 -0.90
C VAL A 65 8.33 -9.34 0.16
N ASN A 66 9.22 -9.41 1.15
CA ASN A 66 9.14 -10.41 2.20
C ASN A 66 7.87 -10.26 3.04
N ASP A 67 7.52 -9.04 3.44
CA ASP A 67 6.31 -8.82 4.23
C ASP A 67 5.03 -8.90 3.38
N LEU A 68 5.09 -8.53 2.09
CA LEU A 68 4.02 -8.84 1.14
C LEU A 68 3.78 -10.35 1.07
N LEU A 69 4.82 -11.16 0.90
CA LEU A 69 4.71 -12.62 0.85
C LEU A 69 4.17 -13.23 2.15
N LYS A 70 4.55 -12.70 3.31
CA LYS A 70 4.01 -13.16 4.61
C LYS A 70 2.54 -12.82 4.79
N GLN A 71 2.13 -11.63 4.35
CA GLN A 71 0.77 -11.15 4.56
C GLN A 71 -0.20 -11.71 3.51
N ARG A 72 0.29 -12.24 2.37
CA ARG A 72 -0.54 -12.78 1.29
C ARG A 72 -1.53 -13.83 1.77
N LYS A 73 -2.72 -13.85 1.16
CA LYS A 73 -3.64 -14.99 1.32
C LYS A 73 -3.02 -16.28 0.80
N SER A 74 -3.31 -17.40 1.47
CA SER A 74 -2.74 -18.72 1.15
C SER A 74 -3.03 -19.18 -0.28
N GLY A 75 -4.12 -18.69 -0.89
CA GLY A 75 -4.48 -18.98 -2.29
C GLY A 75 -3.74 -18.16 -3.35
N ILE A 76 -2.95 -17.15 -2.98
CA ILE A 76 -2.21 -16.32 -3.93
C ILE A 76 -0.79 -16.88 -4.08
N PRO A 77 -0.36 -17.35 -5.26
CA PRO A 77 1.01 -17.86 -5.48
C PRO A 77 2.07 -16.79 -5.22
N GLU A 78 3.23 -17.20 -4.70
CA GLU A 78 4.36 -16.29 -4.47
C GLU A 78 4.84 -15.61 -5.75
N SER A 79 4.85 -16.35 -6.87
CA SER A 79 5.20 -15.83 -8.19
C SER A 79 4.34 -14.64 -8.59
N LYS A 80 3.04 -14.64 -8.25
CA LYS A 80 2.14 -13.51 -8.54
C LYS A 80 2.54 -12.25 -7.78
N ILE A 81 3.08 -12.38 -6.56
CA ILE A 81 3.58 -11.25 -5.78
C ILE A 81 4.84 -10.68 -6.41
N HIS A 82 5.79 -11.55 -6.77
CA HIS A 82 7.01 -11.13 -7.47
C HIS A 82 6.70 -10.46 -8.81
N ASP A 83 5.79 -11.04 -9.61
CA ASP A 83 5.37 -10.47 -10.88
C ASP A 83 4.69 -9.11 -10.69
N ALA A 84 3.84 -8.95 -9.66
CA ALA A 84 3.18 -7.68 -9.38
C ALA A 84 4.17 -6.60 -8.96
N VAL A 85 5.10 -6.92 -8.06
CA VAL A 85 6.16 -6.00 -7.64
C VAL A 85 7.02 -5.59 -8.84
N LYS A 86 7.44 -6.55 -9.67
CA LYS A 86 8.22 -6.29 -10.89
C LYS A 86 7.45 -5.48 -11.93
N THR A 87 6.14 -5.71 -12.07
CA THR A 87 5.31 -4.98 -13.03
C THR A 87 5.07 -3.53 -12.58
N CYS A 88 4.96 -3.32 -11.28
CA CYS A 88 4.76 -2.00 -10.69
C CYS A 88 6.07 -1.29 -10.35
N ASP A 89 7.20 -1.91 -10.71
CA ASP A 89 8.56 -1.43 -10.45
C ASP A 89 8.79 -0.11 -11.18
N VAL A 90 8.88 0.95 -10.38
CA VAL A 90 9.32 2.26 -10.83
C VAL A 90 10.75 2.34 -10.31
N GLU A 91 11.73 2.41 -11.22
CA GLU A 91 13.18 2.35 -10.96
C GLU A 91 13.67 3.20 -9.76
N SER A 92 12.87 4.17 -9.30
CA SER A 92 12.94 4.76 -7.95
C SER A 92 11.55 5.21 -7.45
N LEU A 93 11.26 5.06 -6.15
CA LEU A 93 10.14 5.75 -5.49
C LEU A 93 10.66 7.00 -4.75
N ASP A 94 11.43 7.82 -5.47
CA ASP A 94 12.08 9.03 -4.94
C ASP A 94 11.11 10.22 -4.78
N SER A 95 9.93 10.15 -5.39
CA SER A 95 8.89 11.18 -5.29
C SER A 95 7.55 10.59 -4.84
N LEU A 96 6.72 11.44 -4.24
CA LEU A 96 5.36 11.08 -3.84
C LEU A 96 4.53 10.60 -5.04
N GLU A 97 4.73 11.20 -6.21
CA GLU A 97 4.03 10.85 -7.44
C GLU A 97 4.41 9.44 -7.93
N LYS A 98 5.71 9.12 -7.99
CA LYS A 98 6.18 7.79 -8.38
C LYS A 98 5.76 6.74 -7.37
N THR A 99 5.92 7.02 -6.08
CA THR A 99 5.47 6.16 -4.98
C THR A 99 3.98 5.85 -5.10
N SER A 100 3.17 6.88 -5.34
CA SER A 100 1.74 6.72 -5.54
C SER A 100 1.39 5.84 -6.73
N LYS A 101 2.05 6.08 -7.87
CA LYS A 101 1.81 5.30 -9.09
C LYS A 101 2.13 3.82 -8.86
N ALA A 102 3.26 3.53 -8.22
CA ALA A 102 3.67 2.18 -7.86
C ALA A 102 2.65 1.53 -6.91
N VAL A 103 2.26 2.24 -5.86
CA VAL A 103 1.28 1.75 -4.86
C VAL A 103 -0.07 1.47 -5.50
N LYS A 104 -0.58 2.37 -6.34
CA LYS A 104 -1.84 2.19 -7.07
C LYS A 104 -1.77 0.99 -8.01
N CYS A 105 -0.67 0.83 -8.73
CA CYS A 105 -0.42 -0.34 -9.57
C CYS A 105 -0.46 -1.63 -8.75
N LEU A 106 0.30 -1.68 -7.65
CA LEU A 106 0.40 -2.87 -6.81
C LEU A 106 -0.97 -3.24 -6.24
N MET A 107 -1.68 -2.27 -5.67
CA MET A 107 -3.02 -2.51 -5.13
C MET A 107 -4.03 -2.93 -6.20
N GLY A 108 -3.91 -2.40 -7.42
CA GLY A 108 -4.74 -2.83 -8.55
C GLY A 108 -4.50 -4.30 -8.90
N LEU A 109 -3.24 -4.72 -9.01
CA LEU A 109 -2.87 -6.11 -9.29
C LEU A 109 -3.29 -7.05 -8.16
N LEU A 110 -3.03 -6.69 -6.91
CA LEU A 110 -3.41 -7.50 -5.74
C LEU A 110 -4.93 -7.63 -5.59
N ARG A 111 -5.70 -6.58 -5.89
CA ARG A 111 -7.16 -6.64 -5.92
C ARG A 111 -7.66 -7.61 -6.98
N ASN A 112 -7.09 -7.58 -8.19
CA ASN A 112 -7.50 -8.46 -9.28
C ASN A 112 -7.22 -9.94 -8.94
N MET A 113 -6.13 -10.23 -8.21
CA MET A 113 -5.81 -11.57 -7.75
C MET A 113 -6.81 -12.13 -6.73
N TRP A 114 -7.62 -11.28 -6.09
CA TRP A 114 -8.66 -11.71 -5.16
C TRP A 114 -10.03 -11.94 -5.82
N LEU A 115 -10.27 -11.31 -6.98
CA LEU A 115 -11.55 -11.42 -7.71
C LEU A 115 -11.58 -12.60 -8.70
N MET A 116 -10.47 -13.33 -8.85
CA MET A 116 -10.35 -14.57 -9.63
C MET A 116 -10.45 -15.79 -8.72
#